data_AF-A0A2S2PXL5-F1
#
_entry.id   AF-A0A2S2PXL5-F1
#
_cell.length_a   1.000
_cell.length_b   1.000
_cell.length_c   1.000
_cell.angle_alpha   90.00
_cell.angle_beta   90.00
_cell.angle_gamma   90.00
#
_symmetry.space_group_name_H-M   'P 1'
#
loop_
_entity.id
_entity.type
_entity.pdbx_description
1 polymer ?
#
loop_
_entity_poly.entity_id
_entity_poly.type
_entity_poly.pdbx_seq_one_letter_code
_entity_poly.pdbx_strand_id
1 'polypeptide(L)'
;MTKNMFERLLPNGEKVERFWLVYFESTGKAFCGPCFFFSSRNDESYLSAQGFNNWKNAQSRFKQHECSTNHEQSLITMKTRANLSNRIDKKLFSQLEDEIFYWKNILRRIVAVIKSLSSHGLPFRGKNEVIGSVYNGHFLMAIELVAQFDPFLA
;
A
#
# COMPACT_ATOMS: atom_id res chain seq x y z
N MET A 1 22.87 -7.55 -20.34
CA MET A 1 21.46 -7.75 -19.94
C MET A 1 20.66 -6.54 -20.42
N THR A 2 19.73 -6.70 -21.34
CA THR A 2 19.03 -5.56 -21.97
C THR A 2 17.77 -5.20 -21.17
N LYS A 3 17.59 -3.92 -20.80
CA LYS A 3 16.44 -3.41 -20.01
C LYS A 3 15.06 -3.89 -20.54
N ASN A 4 14.92 -4.05 -21.86
CA ASN A 4 13.68 -4.50 -22.50
C ASN A 4 13.17 -5.88 -22.04
N MET A 5 13.98 -6.72 -21.37
CA MET A 5 13.55 -8.05 -20.91
C MET A 5 12.64 -8.02 -19.68
N PHE A 6 12.66 -6.96 -18.89
CA PHE A 6 11.77 -6.77 -17.74
C PHE A 6 10.50 -6.00 -18.09
N GLU A 7 10.31 -5.65 -19.36
CA GLU A 7 9.15 -4.91 -19.84
C GLU A 7 8.41 -5.71 -20.91
N ARG A 8 7.08 -5.68 -20.88
CA ARG A 8 6.21 -6.20 -21.94
C ARG A 8 5.58 -5.05 -22.70
N LEU A 9 5.43 -5.23 -24.01
CA LEU A 9 4.65 -4.34 -24.87
C LEU A 9 3.24 -4.90 -24.96
N LEU A 10 2.27 -4.10 -24.55
CA LEU A 10 0.86 -4.39 -24.70
C LEU A 10 0.40 -4.12 -26.15
N PRO A 11 -0.73 -4.71 -26.61
CA PRO A 11 -1.27 -4.47 -27.95
C PRO A 11 -1.60 -3.00 -28.24
N ASN A 12 -1.86 -2.20 -27.20
CA ASN A 12 -2.10 -0.76 -27.28
C ASN A 12 -0.79 0.07 -27.38
N GLY A 13 0.38 -0.58 -27.44
CA GLY A 13 1.68 0.08 -27.54
C GLY A 13 2.31 0.47 -26.19
N GLU A 14 1.61 0.27 -25.07
CA GLU A 14 2.14 0.61 -23.75
C GLU A 14 3.22 -0.37 -23.30
N LYS A 15 4.26 0.14 -22.63
CA LYS A 15 5.29 -0.66 -21.97
C LYS A 15 4.93 -0.83 -20.51
N VAL A 16 4.84 -2.08 -20.06
CA VAL A 16 4.51 -2.43 -18.68
C VAL A 16 5.59 -3.32 -18.11
N GLU A 17 6.00 -3.05 -16.87
CA GLU A 17 7.00 -3.86 -16.17
C GLU A 17 6.46 -5.25 -15.79
N ARG A 18 7.33 -6.25 -15.88
CA ARG A 18 7.09 -7.63 -15.42
C ARG A 18 7.37 -7.74 -13.93
N PHE A 19 6.42 -7.29 -13.11
CA PHE A 19 6.54 -7.36 -11.64
C PHE A 19 6.78 -8.77 -11.09
N TRP A 20 6.45 -9.81 -11.85
CA TRP A 20 6.62 -11.21 -11.46
C TRP A 20 8.04 -11.75 -11.72
N LEU A 21 8.84 -11.06 -12.55
CA LEU A 21 10.15 -11.53 -13.00
C LEU A 21 11.26 -11.02 -12.06
N VAL A 22 11.97 -11.93 -11.41
CA VAL A 22 13.04 -11.63 -10.45
C VAL A 22 14.36 -12.17 -10.99
N TYR A 23 15.43 -11.38 -10.92
CA TYR A 23 16.77 -11.79 -11.33
C TYR A 23 17.70 -11.93 -10.13
N PHE A 24 18.47 -13.02 -10.09
CA PHE A 24 19.51 -13.24 -9.10
C PHE A 24 20.89 -13.11 -9.75
N GLU A 25 21.62 -12.05 -9.39
CA GLU A 25 22.95 -11.76 -9.92
C GLU A 25 23.96 -12.86 -9.62
N SER A 26 23.93 -13.43 -8.41
CA SER A 26 24.86 -14.48 -7.95
C SER A 26 24.81 -15.76 -8.79
N THR A 27 23.65 -16.08 -9.37
CA THR A 27 23.46 -17.28 -10.20
C THR A 27 23.32 -16.96 -11.68
N GLY A 28 23.19 -15.69 -12.04
CA GLY A 28 22.95 -15.26 -13.42
C GLY A 28 21.64 -15.81 -14.00
N LYS A 29 20.60 -15.98 -13.17
CA LYS A 29 19.33 -16.62 -13.54
C LYS A 29 18.11 -15.77 -13.18
N ALA A 30 17.08 -15.84 -14.01
CA ALA A 30 15.77 -15.24 -13.77
C ALA A 30 14.73 -16.27 -13.32
N PHE A 31 13.83 -15.84 -12.45
CA PHE A 31 12.78 -16.65 -11.86
C PHE A 31 11.45 -15.90 -11.92
N CYS A 32 10.35 -16.64 -11.89
CA CYS A 32 9.04 -16.08 -11.67
C CYS A 32 8.72 -16.20 -10.18
N GLY A 33 8.65 -15.08 -9.45
CA GLY A 33 8.37 -15.08 -8.01
C GLY A 33 7.09 -15.84 -7.64
N PRO A 34 5.93 -15.51 -8.24
CA PRO A 34 4.68 -16.21 -7.97
C PRO A 34 4.77 -17.71 -8.25
N CYS A 35 5.31 -18.11 -9.40
CA CYS A 35 5.43 -19.53 -9.73
C CYS A 35 6.42 -20.25 -8.83
N PHE A 36 7.51 -19.60 -8.43
CA PHE A 36 8.49 -20.18 -7.51
C PHE A 36 7.87 -20.60 -6.17
N PHE A 37 6.91 -19.83 -5.66
CA PHE A 37 6.25 -20.13 -4.38
C PHE A 37 4.96 -20.95 -4.52
N PHE A 38 4.24 -20.84 -5.63
CA PHE A 38 2.88 -21.35 -5.75
C PHE A 38 2.62 -22.30 -6.92
N SER A 39 3.62 -22.61 -7.76
CA SER A 39 3.44 -23.58 -8.84
C SER A 39 3.11 -24.97 -8.30
N SER A 40 2.32 -25.72 -9.07
CA SER A 40 2.12 -27.15 -8.81
C SER A 40 3.46 -27.89 -8.79
N ARG A 41 3.61 -28.91 -7.93
CA ARG A 41 4.84 -29.73 -7.83
C ARG A 41 5.22 -30.43 -9.15
N ASN A 42 4.29 -30.52 -10.09
CA ASN A 42 4.50 -31.14 -11.40
C ASN A 42 4.90 -30.14 -12.49
N ASP A 43 5.04 -28.84 -12.18
CA ASP A 43 5.44 -27.84 -13.18
C ASP A 43 6.97 -27.67 -13.20
N GLU A 44 7.60 -28.37 -14.14
CA GLU A 44 9.05 -28.34 -14.40
C GLU A 44 9.51 -27.08 -15.15
N SER A 45 8.71 -26.01 -15.17
CA SER A 45 9.11 -24.78 -15.83
C SER A 45 10.42 -24.24 -15.23
N TYR A 46 11.39 -23.87 -16.08
CA TYR A 46 12.67 -23.32 -15.60
C TYR A 46 12.48 -22.08 -14.72
N LEU A 47 11.40 -21.30 -14.93
CA LEU A 47 11.10 -20.10 -14.16
C LEU A 47 10.53 -20.38 -12.76
N SER A 48 9.98 -21.57 -12.50
CA SER A 48 9.45 -21.95 -11.18
C SER A 48 10.48 -22.60 -10.26
N ALA A 49 11.52 -23.27 -10.79
CA ALA A 49 12.43 -24.04 -9.93
C ALA A 49 13.94 -23.81 -10.22
N GLN A 50 14.39 -24.01 -11.46
CA GLN A 50 15.83 -24.11 -11.77
C GLN A 50 16.49 -22.77 -12.13
N GLY A 51 15.68 -21.79 -12.50
CA GLY A 51 16.08 -20.49 -13.02
C GLY A 51 16.37 -20.50 -14.52
N PHE A 52 15.97 -19.43 -15.20
CA PHE A 52 16.14 -19.22 -16.63
C PHE A 52 17.39 -18.39 -16.93
N ASN A 53 18.25 -18.87 -17.82
CA ASN A 53 19.48 -18.18 -18.23
C ASN A 53 19.68 -18.09 -19.76
N ASN A 54 18.74 -18.60 -20.57
CA ASN A 54 18.85 -18.55 -22.03
C ASN A 54 18.38 -17.19 -22.58
N TRP A 55 19.20 -16.16 -22.38
CA TRP A 55 18.86 -14.77 -22.68
C TRP A 55 18.49 -14.50 -24.14
N LYS A 56 19.03 -15.27 -25.08
CA LYS A 56 18.71 -15.15 -26.52
C LYS A 56 17.23 -15.43 -26.81
N ASN A 57 16.62 -16.32 -26.02
CA ASN A 57 15.22 -16.73 -26.17
C ASN A 57 14.32 -16.20 -25.05
N ALA A 58 14.81 -15.26 -24.23
CA ALA A 58 14.10 -14.78 -23.05
C ALA A 58 12.73 -14.21 -23.39
N GLN A 59 12.65 -13.34 -24.41
CA GLN A 59 11.42 -12.62 -24.72
C GLN A 59 10.27 -13.53 -25.16
N SER A 60 10.56 -14.52 -26.02
CA SER A 60 9.57 -15.50 -26.46
C SER A 60 9.13 -16.41 -25.31
N ARG A 61 10.09 -16.88 -24.49
CA ARG A 61 9.81 -17.75 -23.34
C ARG A 61 9.04 -17.04 -22.23
N PHE A 62 9.35 -15.78 -21.94
CA PHE A 62 8.61 -14.97 -20.96
C PHE A 62 7.19 -14.71 -21.43
N LYS A 63 6.99 -14.37 -22.71
CA LYS A 63 5.64 -14.22 -23.28
C LYS A 63 4.83 -15.51 -23.20
N GLN A 64 5.45 -16.66 -23.51
CA GLN A 64 4.80 -17.96 -23.38
C GLN A 64 4.42 -18.27 -21.92
N HIS A 65 5.31 -17.97 -20.98
CA HIS A 65 5.08 -18.19 -19.56
C HIS A 65 3.96 -17.30 -19.00
N GLU A 66 3.92 -16.02 -19.35
CA GLU A 66 2.88 -15.07 -18.91
C GLU A 66 1.47 -15.52 -19.34
N CYS A 67 1.36 -16.21 -20.46
CA CYS A 67 0.10 -16.76 -20.98
C CYS A 67 -0.19 -18.19 -20.48
N SER A 68 0.64 -18.75 -19.60
CA SER A 68 0.43 -20.11 -19.08
C SER A 68 -0.59 -20.12 -17.95
N THR A 69 -1.41 -21.17 -17.91
CA THR A 69 -2.43 -21.37 -16.86
C THR A 69 -1.80 -21.52 -15.47
N ASN A 70 -0.62 -22.13 -15.37
CA ASN A 70 0.07 -22.24 -14.08
C ASN A 70 0.54 -20.87 -13.56
N HIS A 71 1.04 -20.00 -14.45
CA HIS A 71 1.41 -18.63 -14.07
C HIS A 71 0.19 -17.84 -13.58
N GLU A 72 -0.91 -17.91 -14.33
CA GLU A 72 -2.18 -17.29 -13.95
C GLU A 72 -2.66 -17.78 -12.58
N GLN A 73 -2.71 -19.10 -12.37
CA GLN A 73 -3.15 -19.69 -11.10
C GLN A 73 -2.23 -19.31 -9.93
N SER A 74 -0.91 -19.23 -10.17
CA SER A 74 0.08 -18.81 -9.18
C SER A 74 -0.13 -17.34 -8.78
N LEU A 75 -0.38 -16.47 -9.75
CA LEU A 75 -0.71 -15.06 -9.52
C LEU A 75 -2.02 -14.89 -8.76
N ILE A 76 -3.07 -15.63 -9.14
CA ILE A 76 -4.35 -15.63 -8.44
C ILE A 76 -4.14 -16.09 -6.99
N THR A 77 -3.41 -17.18 -6.77
CA THR A 77 -3.14 -17.71 -5.42
C THR A 77 -2.39 -16.69 -4.57
N MET A 78 -1.36 -16.05 -5.13
CA MET A 78 -0.60 -15.00 -4.45
C MET A 78 -1.51 -13.81 -4.07
N LYS A 79 -2.31 -13.31 -5.02
CA LYS A 79 -3.22 -12.17 -4.80
C LYS A 79 -4.31 -12.50 -3.79
N THR A 80 -4.90 -13.70 -3.88
CA THR A 80 -5.90 -14.17 -2.91
C THR A 80 -5.29 -14.24 -1.52
N ARG A 81 -4.11 -14.85 -1.37
CA ARG A 81 -3.42 -14.91 -0.07
C ARG A 81 -3.04 -13.55 0.48
N ALA A 82 -2.64 -12.62 -0.38
CA ALA A 82 -2.37 -11.24 0.01
C ALA A 82 -3.63 -10.53 0.54
N ASN A 83 -4.84 -10.97 0.18
CA ASN A 83 -6.09 -10.40 0.67
C ASN A 83 -6.72 -11.19 1.83
N LEU A 84 -6.13 -12.32 2.26
CA LEU A 84 -6.68 -13.13 3.33
C LEU A 84 -6.47 -12.47 4.71
N SER A 85 -7.48 -12.59 5.57
CA SER A 85 -7.49 -12.00 6.91
C SER A 85 -6.50 -12.62 7.92
N ASN A 86 -5.63 -13.55 7.52
CA ASN A 86 -4.67 -14.23 8.41
C ASN A 86 -3.20 -13.97 8.03
N ARG A 87 -2.91 -12.79 7.46
CA ARG A 87 -1.52 -12.37 7.25
C ARG A 87 -0.82 -12.13 8.60
N ILE A 88 0.50 -12.34 8.62
CA ILE A 88 1.35 -12.09 9.79
C ILE A 88 1.26 -10.61 10.21
N ASP A 89 1.10 -9.72 9.24
CA ASP A 89 0.99 -8.27 9.44
C ASP A 89 -0.41 -7.78 9.83
N LYS A 90 -1.41 -8.67 9.97
CA LYS A 90 -2.80 -8.27 10.25
C LYS A 90 -2.92 -7.39 11.49
N LYS A 91 -2.21 -7.74 12.57
CA LYS A 91 -2.23 -6.97 13.82
C LYS A 91 -1.63 -5.57 13.63
N LEU A 92 -0.54 -5.48 12.87
CA LEU A 92 0.10 -4.20 12.55
C LEU A 92 -0.82 -3.32 11.70
N PHE A 93 -1.48 -3.91 10.68
CA PHE A 93 -2.46 -3.20 9.87
C PHE A 93 -3.64 -2.71 10.70
N SER A 94 -4.19 -3.53 11.59
CA SER A 94 -5.28 -3.12 12.50
C SER A 94 -4.86 -1.94 13.37
N GLN A 95 -3.66 -1.98 13.96
CA GLN A 95 -3.14 -0.86 14.77
C GLN A 95 -3.02 0.43 13.95
N LEU A 96 -2.52 0.32 12.72
CA LEU A 96 -2.41 1.45 11.81
C LEU A 96 -3.78 2.01 11.41
N GLU A 97 -4.76 1.15 11.16
CA GLU A 97 -6.14 1.57 10.86
C GLU A 97 -6.79 2.27 12.07
N ASP A 98 -6.58 1.75 13.28
CA ASP A 98 -7.07 2.34 14.52
C ASP A 98 -6.47 3.73 14.76
N GLU A 99 -5.15 3.89 14.53
CA GLU A 99 -4.48 5.19 14.61
C GLU A 99 -5.00 6.17 13.56
N ILE A 100 -5.14 5.73 12.30
CA ILE A 100 -5.72 6.56 11.23
C ILE A 100 -7.14 6.99 11.60
N PHE A 101 -7.95 6.08 12.12
CA PHE A 101 -9.30 6.37 12.56
C PHE A 101 -9.30 7.40 13.69
N TYR A 102 -8.45 7.23 14.71
CA TYR A 102 -8.30 8.15 15.83
C TYR A 102 -7.94 9.57 15.35
N TRP A 103 -6.90 9.70 14.52
CA TRP A 103 -6.45 11.01 14.01
C TRP A 103 -7.46 11.68 13.07
N LYS A 104 -8.13 10.91 12.21
CA LYS A 104 -9.24 11.44 11.39
C LYS A 104 -10.37 11.97 12.25
N ASN A 105 -10.67 11.28 13.34
CA ASN A 105 -11.68 11.70 14.29
C ASN A 105 -11.30 13.02 14.95
N ILE A 106 -10.07 13.18 15.44
CA ILE A 106 -9.57 14.45 16.00
C ILE A 106 -9.68 15.58 14.97
N LEU A 107 -9.15 15.35 13.76
CA LEU A 107 -9.15 16.36 12.70
C LEU A 107 -10.55 16.85 12.37
N ARG A 108 -11.54 15.94 12.35
CA ARG A 108 -12.94 16.30 12.11
C ARG A 108 -13.48 17.31 13.12
N ARG A 109 -13.13 17.18 14.41
CA ARG A 109 -13.56 18.15 15.44
C ARG A 109 -12.85 19.48 15.27
N ILE A 110 -11.54 19.47 15.06
CA ILE A 110 -10.75 20.68 14.82
C ILE A 110 -11.33 21.47 13.65
N VAL A 111 -11.61 20.80 12.52
CA VAL A 111 -12.21 21.44 11.34
C VAL A 111 -13.60 21.98 11.63
N ALA A 112 -14.41 21.27 12.43
CA ALA A 112 -15.74 21.75 12.83
C ALA A 112 -15.66 23.04 13.68
N VAL A 113 -14.73 23.09 14.64
CA VAL A 113 -14.46 24.30 15.44
C VAL A 113 -14.02 25.45 14.52
N ILE A 114 -13.05 25.20 13.63
CA ILE A 114 -12.55 26.22 12.71
C ILE A 114 -13.69 26.78 11.85
N LYS A 115 -14.48 25.89 11.25
CA LYS A 115 -15.61 26.26 10.39
C LYS A 115 -16.64 27.08 11.16
N SER A 116 -16.96 26.70 12.39
CA SER A 116 -17.92 27.41 13.23
C SER A 116 -17.44 28.83 13.52
N LEU A 117 -16.20 28.99 14.00
CA LEU A 117 -15.61 30.30 14.30
C LEU A 117 -15.52 31.19 13.06
N SER A 118 -15.05 30.65 11.92
CA SER A 118 -14.97 31.40 10.67
C SER A 118 -16.34 31.85 10.17
N SER A 119 -17.35 31.00 10.27
CA SER A 119 -18.70 31.31 9.77
C SER A 119 -19.36 32.44 10.55
N HIS A 120 -18.97 32.63 11.81
CA HIS A 120 -19.48 33.68 12.68
C HIS A 120 -18.54 34.90 12.76
N GLY A 121 -17.43 34.90 12.00
CA GLY A 121 -16.45 36.00 12.01
C GLY A 121 -15.71 36.14 13.35
N LEU A 122 -15.65 35.08 14.16
CA LEU A 122 -15.00 35.13 15.46
C LEU A 122 -13.47 34.99 15.32
N PRO A 123 -12.68 35.80 16.05
CA PRO A 123 -11.24 35.69 16.01
C PRO A 123 -10.80 34.39 16.69
N PHE A 124 -10.00 33.59 15.98
CA PHE A 124 -9.45 32.33 16.53
C PHE A 124 -8.55 32.55 17.73
N ARG A 125 -7.77 33.64 17.70
CA ARG A 125 -6.71 33.97 18.66
C ARG A 125 -7.18 34.96 19.72
N GLY A 126 -6.57 34.86 20.90
CA GLY A 126 -6.88 35.69 22.07
C GLY A 126 -5.71 36.56 22.49
N LYS A 127 -5.67 36.91 23.78
CA LYS A 127 -4.50 37.61 24.37
C LYS A 127 -3.31 36.66 24.52
N ASN A 128 -3.57 35.37 24.69
CA ASN A 128 -2.56 34.32 24.70
C ASN A 128 -3.10 33.04 24.04
N GLU A 129 -2.21 32.08 23.81
CA GLU A 129 -2.52 30.76 23.24
C GLU A 129 -2.13 29.65 24.23
N VAL A 130 -2.52 29.85 25.49
CA VAL A 130 -2.20 28.92 26.59
C VAL A 130 -3.45 28.13 26.95
N ILE A 131 -3.35 26.80 26.98
CA ILE A 131 -4.45 25.92 27.39
C ILE A 131 -4.76 26.13 28.88
N GLY A 132 -6.05 26.25 29.21
CA GLY A 132 -6.57 26.50 30.56
C GLY A 132 -6.55 27.96 30.99
N SER A 133 -6.07 28.88 30.14
CA SER A 133 -6.09 30.31 30.41
C SER A 133 -7.46 30.91 30.08
N VAL A 134 -8.02 31.71 31.00
CA VAL A 134 -9.27 32.47 30.77
C VAL A 134 -9.12 33.50 29.63
N TYR A 135 -7.88 33.85 29.27
CA TYR A 135 -7.57 34.82 28.22
C TYR A 135 -7.11 34.18 26.91
N ASN A 136 -7.30 32.86 26.76
CA ASN A 136 -6.98 32.15 25.53
C ASN A 136 -7.91 32.54 24.37
N GLY A 137 -7.51 32.21 23.14
CA GLY A 137 -8.34 32.48 21.95
C GLY A 137 -9.60 31.62 21.89
N HIS A 138 -10.61 32.09 21.14
CA HIS A 138 -11.88 31.36 20.96
C HIS A 138 -11.67 29.95 20.39
N PHE A 139 -10.59 29.72 19.64
CA PHE A 139 -10.23 28.38 19.19
C PHE A 139 -9.90 27.45 20.35
N LEU A 140 -8.96 27.84 21.23
CA LEU A 140 -8.57 27.01 22.37
C LEU A 140 -9.73 26.84 23.36
N MET A 141 -10.47 27.91 23.65
CA MET A 141 -11.70 27.84 24.46
C MET A 141 -12.69 26.81 23.91
N ALA A 142 -12.94 26.81 22.60
CA ALA A 142 -13.87 25.86 21.98
C ALA A 142 -13.33 24.43 21.99
N ILE A 143 -12.03 24.22 21.76
CA ILE A 143 -11.41 22.89 21.86
C ILE A 143 -11.50 22.34 23.28
N GLU A 144 -11.21 23.17 24.29
CA GLU A 144 -11.33 22.82 25.71
C GLU A 144 -12.77 22.44 26.07
N LEU A 145 -13.76 23.18 25.57
CA LEU A 145 -15.17 22.88 25.78
C LEU A 145 -15.57 21.53 25.15
N VAL A 146 -15.14 21.26 23.91
CA VAL A 146 -15.44 19.99 23.24
C VAL A 146 -14.74 18.82 23.93
N ALA A 147 -13.51 19.00 24.39
CA ALA A 147 -12.73 17.98 25.11
C ALA A 147 -13.41 17.50 26.40
N GLN A 148 -14.23 18.32 27.06
CA GLN A 148 -14.98 17.91 28.26
C GLN A 148 -15.98 16.78 27.99
N PHE A 149 -16.46 16.63 26.76
CA PHE A 149 -17.52 15.69 26.40
C PHE A 149 -17.11 14.70 25.30
N ASP A 150 -16.10 15.03 24.50
CA ASP A 150 -15.66 14.20 23.37
C ASP A 150 -14.48 13.31 23.77
N PRO A 151 -14.65 11.97 23.84
CA PRO A 151 -13.59 11.06 24.26
C PRO A 151 -12.38 11.03 23.33
N PHE A 152 -12.46 11.58 22.11
CA PHE A 152 -11.32 11.69 21.22
C PHE A 152 -10.43 12.90 21.51
N LEU A 153 -10.96 13.89 22.23
CA LEU A 153 -10.26 15.12 22.61
C LEU A 153 -10.04 15.24 24.12
N ALA A 154 -10.60 14.31 24.90
CA ALA A 154 -10.46 14.22 26.36
C ALA A 154 -9.02 13.95 26.81
#